data_AF-A0A9D1VMF4-F1
#
_entry.id   AF-A0A9D1VMF4-F1
#
_cell.length_a   1.000
_cell.length_b   1.000
_cell.length_c   1.000
_cell.angle_alpha   90.00
_cell.angle_beta   90.00
_cell.angle_gamma   90.00
#
_symmetry.space_group_name_H-M   'P 1'
#
loop_
_entity.id
_entity.type
_entity.pdbx_description
1 polymer ?
#
loop_
_entity_poly.entity_id
_entity_poly.type
_entity_poly.pdbx_seq_one_letter_code
_entity_poly.pdbx_strand_id
1 'polypeptide(L)'
;GNHDRFLKNKDYNAGRFVWIKPYEELQDNKRKVILCHYPIMCYNGQYRVDENGNPKVYMLYGHVHDTQDQRLLERFQAITRETASVSPDGTARQIPCNMINCFCMYSDYVPLTLDEWIACEKRRTME
;
A
#
# COMPACT_ATOMS: atom_id res chain seq x y z
N GLY A 1 3.50 12.59 -6.51
CA GLY A 1 2.65 13.17 -5.46
C GLY A 1 2.28 14.62 -5.78
N ASN A 2 1.59 15.28 -4.86
CA ASN A 2 1.13 16.68 -5.00
C ASN A 2 2.24 17.72 -5.18
N HIS A 3 3.46 17.39 -4.74
CA HIS A 3 4.63 18.25 -4.92
C HIS A 3 5.29 18.10 -6.31
N ASP A 4 4.86 17.16 -7.14
CA ASP A 4 5.41 16.92 -8.49
C ASP A 4 4.85 17.91 -9.52
N ARG A 5 4.84 19.20 -9.19
CA ARG A 5 4.38 20.28 -10.07
C ARG A 5 5.28 20.48 -11.29
N PHE A 6 6.49 19.91 -11.24
CA PHE A 6 7.49 19.95 -12.31
C PHE A 6 7.07 19.21 -13.59
N LEU A 7 6.03 18.37 -13.55
CA LEU A 7 5.52 17.71 -14.75
C LEU A 7 4.96 18.71 -15.79
N LYS A 8 4.69 19.95 -15.38
CA LYS A 8 4.34 21.06 -16.28
C LYS A 8 5.56 21.85 -16.77
N ASN A 9 6.73 21.61 -16.20
CA ASN A 9 7.98 22.26 -16.58
C ASN A 9 8.64 21.49 -17.74
N LYS A 10 8.85 22.16 -18.87
CA LYS A 10 9.50 21.56 -20.05
C LYS A 10 10.98 21.22 -19.81
N ASP A 11 11.62 21.85 -18.84
CA ASP A 11 13.02 21.58 -18.47
C ASP A 11 13.16 20.35 -17.57
N TYR A 12 12.05 19.82 -17.06
CA TYR A 12 12.09 18.60 -16.26
C TYR A 12 12.44 17.39 -17.13
N ASN A 13 13.56 16.74 -16.81
CA ASN A 13 13.97 15.53 -17.50
C ASN A 13 13.15 14.31 -17.02
N ALA A 14 11.97 14.14 -17.62
CA ALA A 14 11.11 12.97 -17.38
C ALA A 14 11.72 11.65 -17.88
N GLY A 15 12.79 11.68 -18.70
CA GLY A 15 13.45 10.49 -19.25
C GLY A 15 14.12 9.58 -18.23
N ARG A 16 14.21 10.02 -16.96
CA ARG A 16 14.64 9.15 -15.84
C ARG A 16 13.56 8.16 -15.39
N PHE A 17 12.32 8.34 -15.83
CA PHE A 17 11.18 7.50 -15.48
C PHE A 17 10.68 6.76 -16.71
N VAL A 18 10.48 5.45 -16.60
CA VAL A 18 9.81 4.66 -17.65
C VAL A 18 8.35 5.11 -17.81
N TRP A 19 7.71 5.48 -16.71
CA TRP A 19 6.35 5.99 -16.67
C TRP A 19 6.14 6.92 -15.48
N ILE A 20 5.18 7.84 -15.63
CA ILE A 20 4.72 8.75 -14.56
C ILE A 20 3.20 8.70 -14.57
N LYS A 21 2.60 8.12 -13.53
CA LYS A 21 1.16 7.89 -13.45
C LYS A 21 0.63 8.29 -12.08
N PRO A 22 -0.61 8.81 -12.00
CA PRO A 22 -1.23 9.13 -10.71
C PRO A 22 -1.63 7.87 -9.91
N TYR A 23 -1.93 6.78 -10.62
CA TYR A 23 -2.34 5.48 -10.10
C TYR A 23 -1.85 4.38 -11.05
N GLU A 24 -1.43 3.23 -10.51
CA GLU A 24 -1.08 2.05 -11.31
C GLU A 24 -1.35 0.75 -10.54
N GLU A 25 -1.64 -0.32 -11.27
CA GLU A 25 -1.72 -1.68 -10.73
C GLU A 25 -0.73 -2.60 -11.45
N LEU A 26 0.13 -3.26 -10.69
CA LEU A 26 1.16 -4.17 -11.20
C LEU A 26 0.96 -5.59 -10.67
N GLN A 27 1.64 -6.54 -11.31
CA GLN A 27 1.77 -7.91 -10.81
C GLN A 27 3.21 -8.17 -10.37
N ASP A 28 3.37 -8.74 -9.19
CA ASP A 28 4.65 -9.16 -8.61
C ASP A 28 4.48 -10.55 -7.97
N ASN A 29 5.07 -11.58 -8.58
CA ASN A 29 5.04 -12.96 -8.06
C ASN A 29 3.63 -13.46 -7.66
N LYS A 30 2.65 -13.37 -8.57
CA LYS A 30 1.22 -13.73 -8.37
C LYS A 30 0.46 -12.82 -7.38
N ARG A 31 1.10 -11.77 -6.86
CA ARG A 31 0.49 -10.72 -6.04
C ARG A 31 0.22 -9.51 -6.92
N LYS A 32 -0.89 -8.84 -6.65
CA LYS A 32 -1.21 -7.55 -7.23
C LYS A 32 -0.68 -6.44 -6.32
N VAL A 33 -0.05 -5.43 -6.91
CA VAL A 33 0.43 -4.24 -6.20
C VAL A 33 -0.32 -3.04 -6.74
N ILE A 34 -0.97 -2.28 -5.86
CA ILE A 34 -1.60 -1.02 -6.18
C ILE A 34 -0.64 0.10 -5.77
N LEU A 35 -0.37 1.03 -6.68
CA LEU A 35 0.53 2.15 -6.50
C LEU A 35 -0.26 3.45 -6.60
N CYS A 36 -0.28 4.24 -5.54
CA CYS A 36 -0.79 5.60 -5.54
C CYS A 36 -0.01 6.41 -4.52
N HIS A 37 0.23 7.70 -4.77
CA HIS A 37 0.90 8.53 -3.75
C HIS A 37 0.06 8.65 -2.47
N TYR A 38 -1.27 8.70 -2.61
CA TYR A 38 -2.21 8.84 -1.51
C TYR A 38 -2.74 7.48 -1.04
N PRO A 39 -3.02 7.31 0.27
CA PRO A 39 -3.68 6.12 0.77
C PRO A 39 -5.09 5.99 0.17
N ILE A 40 -5.43 4.79 -0.29
CA ILE A 40 -6.78 4.43 -0.69
C ILE A 40 -7.28 3.39 0.33
N MET A 41 -8.11 3.85 1.27
CA MET A 41 -8.62 3.03 2.38
C MET A 41 -9.37 1.78 1.88
N CYS A 42 -10.17 1.94 0.83
CA CYS A 42 -10.91 0.86 0.21
C CYS A 42 -10.37 0.59 -1.20
N TYR A 43 -9.39 -0.31 -1.34
CA TYR A 43 -8.64 -0.50 -2.58
C TYR A 43 -9.05 -1.77 -3.35
N ASN A 44 -8.78 -1.78 -4.65
CA ASN A 44 -9.27 -2.80 -5.58
C ASN A 44 -8.68 -4.21 -5.30
N GLY A 45 -9.50 -5.07 -4.69
CA GLY A 45 -9.13 -6.45 -4.37
C GLY A 45 -8.65 -6.65 -2.93
N GLN A 46 -8.90 -5.70 -2.02
CA GLN A 46 -8.51 -5.77 -0.61
C GLN A 46 -8.90 -7.06 0.15
N TYR A 47 -9.95 -7.75 -0.30
CA TYR A 47 -10.47 -8.99 0.30
C TYR A 47 -9.79 -10.27 -0.24
N ARG A 48 -8.97 -10.17 -1.29
CA ARG A 48 -8.46 -11.35 -2.00
C ARG A 48 -7.32 -12.01 -1.22
N VAL A 49 -7.50 -13.30 -0.95
CA VAL A 49 -6.49 -14.19 -0.39
C VAL A 49 -6.20 -15.37 -1.34
N ASP A 50 -5.08 -16.06 -1.14
CA ASP A 50 -4.77 -17.32 -1.80
C ASP A 50 -5.41 -18.52 -1.04
N GLU A 51 -5.15 -19.72 -1.52
CA GLU A 51 -5.65 -20.98 -0.94
C GLU A 51 -5.17 -21.24 0.49
N ASN A 52 -4.06 -20.63 0.90
CA ASN A 52 -3.51 -20.71 2.25
C ASN A 52 -3.95 -19.54 3.14
N GLY A 53 -4.83 -18.67 2.63
CA GLY A 53 -5.27 -17.47 3.33
C GLY A 53 -4.28 -16.30 3.28
N ASN A 54 -3.19 -16.39 2.51
CA ASN A 54 -2.25 -15.28 2.38
C ASN A 54 -2.84 -14.17 1.51
N PRO A 55 -2.55 -12.90 1.80
CA PRO A 55 -3.07 -11.80 1.01
C PRO A 55 -2.51 -11.77 -0.41
N LYS A 56 -3.36 -11.44 -1.39
CA LYS A 56 -2.95 -11.33 -2.81
C LYS A 56 -2.79 -9.90 -3.30
N VAL A 57 -3.20 -8.90 -2.53
CA VAL A 57 -3.22 -7.51 -2.97
C VAL A 57 -2.64 -6.59 -1.90
N TYR A 58 -1.66 -5.79 -2.31
CA TYR A 58 -0.94 -4.83 -1.48
C TYR A 58 -1.11 -3.43 -2.04
N MET A 59 -1.50 -2.47 -1.20
CA MET A 59 -1.62 -1.06 -1.55
C MET A 59 -0.40 -0.33 -1.02
N LEU A 60 0.52 0.05 -1.90
CA LEU A 60 1.68 0.87 -1.54
C LEU A 60 1.35 2.34 -1.73
N TYR A 61 1.58 3.12 -0.69
CA TYR A 61 1.35 4.56 -0.71
C TYR A 61 2.47 5.33 -0.02
N GLY A 62 2.52 6.64 -0.23
CA GLY A 62 3.44 7.53 0.49
C GLY A 62 2.64 8.65 1.15
N HIS A 63 3.06 9.90 0.97
CA HIS A 63 2.35 11.13 1.41
C HIS A 63 2.26 11.34 2.92
N VAL A 64 1.88 10.31 3.67
CA VAL A 64 1.61 10.38 5.10
C VAL A 64 2.93 10.21 5.85
N HIS A 65 3.33 11.25 6.57
CA HIS A 65 4.52 11.22 7.43
C HIS A 65 4.15 10.68 8.82
N ASP A 66 5.11 10.64 9.74
CA ASP A 66 4.84 10.27 11.14
C ASP A 66 4.06 11.38 11.88
N THR A 67 2.76 11.43 11.63
CA THR A 67 1.82 12.42 12.16
C THR A 67 0.53 11.75 12.65
N GLN A 68 -0.42 12.55 13.14
CA GLN A 68 -1.74 12.06 13.55
C GLN A 68 -2.48 11.31 12.43
N ASP A 69 -2.26 11.70 11.16
CA ASP A 69 -2.90 11.02 10.02
C ASP A 69 -2.41 9.57 9.88
N GLN A 70 -1.14 9.30 10.17
CA GLN A 70 -0.61 7.94 10.21
C GLN A 70 -1.31 7.12 11.30
N ARG A 71 -1.50 7.70 12.49
CA ARG A 71 -2.21 7.05 13.61
C ARG A 71 -3.68 6.76 13.26
N LEU A 72 -4.33 7.64 12.50
CA LEU A 72 -5.71 7.42 12.02
C LEU A 72 -5.77 6.29 10.99
N LEU A 73 -4.80 6.21 10.07
CA LEU A 73 -4.72 5.12 9.10
C LEU A 73 -4.41 3.78 9.77
N GLU A 74 -3.54 3.74 10.78
CA GLU A 74 -3.25 2.54 11.56
C GLU A 74 -4.52 2.03 12.27
N ARG A 75 -5.30 2.93 12.88
CA ARG A 75 -6.61 2.58 13.48
C ARG A 75 -7.61 2.07 12.44
N PHE A 76 -7.68 2.71 11.28
CA PHE A 76 -8.54 2.25 10.19
C PHE A 76 -8.16 0.83 9.74
N GLN A 77 -6.86 0.57 9.56
CA GLN A 77 -6.36 -0.76 9.20
C GLN A 77 -6.70 -1.81 10.28
N ALA A 78 -6.55 -1.47 11.56
CA ALA A 78 -6.90 -2.36 12.67
C ALA A 78 -8.39 -2.73 12.66
N ILE A 79 -9.29 -1.74 12.63
CA ILE A 79 -10.74 -1.95 12.57
C ILE A 79 -11.12 -2.80 11.34
N THR A 80 -10.48 -2.54 10.19
CA THR A 80 -10.71 -3.31 8.97
C THR A 80 -10.29 -4.77 9.13
N ARG A 81 -9.14 -5.04 9.75
CA ARG A 81 -8.64 -6.41 10.00
C ARG A 81 -9.45 -7.18 11.04
N GLU A 82 -10.07 -6.48 11.99
CA GLU A 82 -10.96 -7.08 12.99
C GLU A 82 -12.37 -7.37 12.45
N THR A 83 -12.73 -6.76 11.32
CA THR A 83 -14.05 -6.92 10.69
C THR A 83 -14.12 -8.22 9.88
N ALA A 84 -14.97 -9.14 10.32
CA ALA A 84 -15.30 -10.33 9.54
C ALA A 84 -16.16 -9.97 8.32
N SER A 85 -15.76 -10.47 7.15
CA SER A 85 -16.51 -10.39 5.91
C SER A 85 -16.95 -11.79 5.48
N VAL A 86 -18.18 -11.91 4.99
CA VAL A 86 -18.68 -13.17 4.45
C VAL A 86 -18.35 -13.24 2.96
N SER A 87 -17.54 -14.23 2.59
CA SER A 87 -17.22 -14.51 1.19
C SER A 87 -18.45 -15.04 0.44
N PRO A 88 -18.49 -14.99 -0.90
CA PRO A 88 -19.62 -15.54 -1.68
C PRO A 88 -19.89 -17.02 -1.43
N ASP A 89 -18.89 -17.77 -0.97
CA ASP A 89 -19.00 -19.18 -0.56
C ASP A 89 -19.60 -19.38 0.86
N GLY A 90 -20.01 -18.30 1.52
CA GLY A 90 -20.58 -18.31 2.87
C GLY A 90 -19.54 -18.32 3.99
N THR A 91 -18.25 -18.37 3.69
CA THR A 91 -17.19 -18.42 4.70
C THR A 91 -16.93 -17.03 5.29
N ALA A 92 -16.99 -16.91 6.61
CA ALA A 92 -16.52 -15.72 7.32
C ALA A 92 -14.99 -15.67 7.27
N ARG A 93 -14.42 -14.55 6.82
CA ARG A 93 -12.98 -14.31 6.72
C ARG A 93 -12.65 -12.90 7.16
N GLN A 94 -11.51 -12.71 7.81
CA GLN A 94 -11.02 -11.37 8.12
C GLN A 94 -10.50 -10.68 6.86
N ILE A 95 -10.60 -9.35 6.83
CA ILE A 95 -10.12 -8.54 5.70
C ILE A 95 -8.60 -8.31 5.90
N PRO A 96 -7.73 -8.72 4.97
CA PRO A 96 -6.28 -8.57 5.16
C PRO A 96 -5.79 -7.13 5.37
N CYS A 97 -6.37 -6.16 4.63
CA CYS A 97 -6.05 -4.73 4.68
C CYS A 97 -4.52 -4.46 4.66
N ASN A 98 -3.83 -4.83 3.57
CA ASN A 98 -2.39 -4.60 3.41
C ASN A 98 -2.10 -3.25 2.75
N MET A 99 -2.40 -2.17 3.47
CA MET A 99 -1.95 -0.83 3.12
C MET A 99 -0.57 -0.61 3.72
N ILE A 100 0.44 -0.33 2.90
CA ILE A 100 1.82 -0.15 3.35
C ILE A 100 2.30 1.24 2.99
N ASN A 101 2.65 2.00 4.03
CA ASN A 101 3.22 3.33 3.87
C ASN A 101 4.71 3.24 3.57
N CYS A 102 5.09 3.57 2.34
CA CYS A 102 6.46 3.62 1.84
C CYS A 102 7.15 4.96 2.19
N PHE A 103 6.84 5.55 3.35
CA PHE A 103 7.50 6.74 3.84
C PHE A 103 8.98 6.44 4.09
N CYS A 104 9.87 7.20 3.45
CA CYS A 104 11.30 6.86 3.37
C CYS A 104 12.01 6.76 4.74
N MET A 105 11.50 7.43 5.79
CA MET A 105 12.06 7.26 7.13
C MET A 105 11.84 5.86 7.71
N TYR A 106 10.84 5.11 7.25
CA TYR A 106 10.62 3.73 7.68
C TYR A 106 11.58 2.74 7.01
N SER A 107 12.26 3.15 5.95
CA SER A 107 13.22 2.33 5.22
C SER A 107 14.65 2.86 5.29
N ASP A 108 14.96 3.72 6.26
CA ASP A 108 16.26 4.37 6.39
C ASP A 108 16.74 5.04 5.09
N TYR A 109 15.80 5.62 4.34
CA TYR A 109 16.02 6.27 3.05
C TYR A 109 16.58 5.34 1.95
N VAL A 110 16.48 4.02 2.12
CA VAL A 110 16.84 3.01 1.13
C VAL A 110 15.56 2.46 0.47
N PRO A 111 15.54 2.19 -0.85
CA PRO A 111 14.42 1.52 -1.49
C PRO A 111 14.31 0.07 -1.00
N LEU A 112 13.09 -0.39 -0.78
CA LEU A 112 12.79 -1.78 -0.41
C LEU A 112 11.99 -2.47 -1.51
N THR A 113 12.22 -3.76 -1.67
CA THR A 113 11.35 -4.68 -2.41
C THR A 113 9.98 -4.81 -1.72
N LEU A 114 8.99 -5.39 -2.42
CA LEU A 114 7.67 -5.64 -1.82
C LEU A 114 7.77 -6.51 -0.56
N ASP A 115 8.59 -7.57 -0.59
CA ASP A 115 8.77 -8.48 0.54
C ASP A 115 9.41 -7.79 1.75
N GLU A 116 10.40 -6.93 1.51
CA GLU A 116 11.02 -6.12 2.56
C GLU A 116 10.05 -5.08 3.13
N TRP A 117 9.21 -4.45 2.30
CA TRP A 117 8.15 -3.55 2.77
C TRP A 117 7.12 -4.27 3.64
N ILE A 118 6.69 -5.48 3.27
CA ILE A 118 5.80 -6.31 4.07
C ILE A 118 6.44 -6.65 5.43
N ALA A 119 7.74 -6.99 5.43
CA ALA A 119 8.47 -7.27 6.66
C ALA A 119 8.68 -6.01 7.53
N CYS A 120 8.94 -4.85 6.91
CA CYS A 120 9.05 -3.57 7.60
C CYS A 120 7.73 -3.18 8.28
N GLU A 121 6.60 -3.25 7.55
CA GLU A 121 5.29 -2.93 8.12
C GLU A 121 4.92 -3.86 9.28
N LYS A 122 5.17 -5.17 9.15
CA LYS A 122 4.94 -6.12 10.24
C LYS A 122 5.71 -5.72 11.51
N ARG A 123 7.00 -5.41 11.40
CA ARG A 123 7.81 -4.95 12.54
C ARG A 123 7.22 -3.69 13.18
N ARG A 124 6.89 -2.67 12.37
CA ARG A 124 6.30 -1.41 12.85
C ARG A 124 4.97 -1.57 13.59
N THR A 125 4.18 -2.59 13.24
CA THR A 125 2.85 -2.84 13.84
C THR A 125 2.87 -3.81 15.02
N MET A 126 4.00 -4.46 15.30
CA MET A 126 4.19 -5.37 16.44
C MET A 126 4.82 -4.68 17.66
N GLU A 127 5.42 -3.50 17.46
CA GLU A 127 5.93 -2.59 18.50
C GLU A 127 4.81 -1.71 19.07
#